data_AF-W9S755-F1
#
_entry.id   AF-W9S755-F1
#
_cell.length_a   1.000
_cell.length_b   1.000
_cell.length_c   1.000
_cell.angle_alpha   90.00
_cell.angle_beta   90.00
_cell.angle_gamma   90.00
#
_symmetry.space_group_name_H-M   'P 1'
#
loop_
_entity.id
_entity.type
_entity.pdbx_description
1 polymer ?
#
loop_
_entity_poly.entity_id
_entity_poly.type
_entity_poly.pdbx_seq_one_letter_code
_entity_poly.pdbx_strand_id
1 'polypeptide(L)'
;MHLLVHSGFFSITKAGQEQEEKAYDLTPSSGLLAEEKLPCLSPVVQAMLDPTVITLFCFLGNWLREDKAVTPFGTTWTTIQIQQSFQ
;
A
#
# COMPACT_ATOMS: atom_id res chain seq x y z
N MET A 1 14.37 5.08 -8.66
CA MET A 1 14.19 4.67 -7.25
C MET A 1 14.50 5.78 -6.23
N HIS A 2 14.49 7.06 -6.64
CA HIS A 2 14.83 8.17 -5.73
C HIS A 2 13.76 8.48 -4.68
N LEU A 3 12.47 8.33 -5.02
CA LEU A 3 11.37 8.55 -4.07
C LEU A 3 11.44 7.55 -2.91
N LEU A 4 11.65 6.26 -3.19
CA LEU A 4 11.72 5.21 -2.17
C LEU A 4 12.97 5.33 -1.29
N VAL A 5 14.07 5.85 -1.83
CA VAL A 5 15.24 6.23 -1.03
C VAL A 5 14.89 7.36 -0.06
N HIS A 6 14.22 8.41 -0.55
CA HIS A 6 13.80 9.53 0.30
C HIS A 6 12.74 9.10 1.33
N SER A 7 11.88 8.14 1.00
CA SER A 7 10.93 7.52 1.93
C SER A 7 11.58 6.56 2.93
N GLY A 8 12.90 6.32 2.83
CA GLY A 8 13.65 5.47 3.75
C GLY A 8 13.51 3.97 3.50
N PHE A 9 12.95 3.54 2.36
CA PHE A 9 12.91 2.12 1.98
C PHE A 9 14.24 1.61 1.43
N PHE A 10 15.05 2.47 0.82
CA PHE A 10 16.35 2.08 0.30
C PHE A 10 17.43 3.05 0.75
N SER A 11 18.63 2.53 0.98
CA SER A 11 19.84 3.35 1.14
C SER A 11 20.65 3.31 -0.15
N ILE A 12 21.25 4.43 -0.54
CA ILE A 12 22.17 4.46 -1.68
C ILE A 12 23.58 4.20 -1.16
N THR A 13 24.17 3.10 -1.59
CA THR A 13 25.57 2.78 -1.31
C THR A 13 26.36 2.91 -2.61
N LYS A 14 27.54 3.57 -2.55
CA LYS A 14 28.45 3.62 -3.70
C LYS A 14 29.13 2.27 -3.81
N ALA A 15 28.82 1.51 -4.85
CA ALA A 15 29.47 0.24 -5.13
C ALA A 15 30.86 0.48 -5.72
N GLY A 16 31.90 0.44 -4.89
CA GLY A 16 33.30 0.35 -5.33
C GLY A 16 33.86 1.55 -6.10
N GLN A 17 35.18 1.52 -6.34
CA GLN A 17 35.97 2.65 -6.83
C GLN A 17 35.69 3.07 -8.29
N GLU A 18 34.90 2.33 -9.07
CA GLU A 18 34.79 2.59 -10.52
C GLU A 18 33.37 2.55 -11.12
N GLN A 19 32.29 2.42 -10.34
CA GLN A 19 30.97 2.21 -10.95
C GLN A 19 29.96 3.34 -10.74
N GLU A 20 29.53 3.87 -11.88
CA GLU A 20 28.42 4.79 -12.15
C GLU A 20 27.04 4.21 -11.72
N GLU A 21 27.02 2.96 -11.24
CA GLU A 21 25.83 2.22 -10.81
C GLU A 21 25.57 2.41 -9.31
N LYS A 22 24.47 3.08 -8.97
CA LYS A 22 24.00 3.25 -7.59
C LYS A 22 23.47 1.90 -7.09
N ALA A 23 24.21 1.26 -6.18
CA ALA A 23 23.68 0.11 -5.46
C ALA A 23 22.64 0.57 -4.43
N TYR A 24 21.49 -0.09 -4.44
CA TYR A 24 20.41 0.14 -3.49
C TYR A 24 20.43 -0.96 -2.45
N ASP A 25 20.70 -0.59 -1.21
CA ASP A 25 20.68 -1.51 -0.08
C ASP A 25 19.34 -1.42 0.64
N LEU A 26 18.90 -2.55 1.21
CA LEU A 26 17.66 -2.62 1.97
C LEU A 26 17.86 -1.99 3.35
N THR A 27 16.94 -1.11 3.73
CA THR A 27 16.86 -0.60 5.10
C THR A 27 16.03 -1.55 5.95
N PRO A 28 16.06 -1.44 7.29
CA PRO A 28 15.16 -2.22 8.15
C PRO A 28 13.68 -2.11 7.74
N SER A 29 13.26 -0.95 7.19
CA SER A 29 11.89 -0.71 6.73
C SER A 29 11.52 -1.54 5.50
N SER A 30 12.38 -1.61 4.47
CA SER A 30 12.14 -2.51 3.33
C SER A 30 12.39 -3.97 3.67
N GLY A 31 13.24 -4.25 4.66
CA GLY A 31 13.41 -5.57 5.23
C GLY A 31 12.12 -6.16 5.84
N LEU A 32 11.19 -5.31 6.29
CA LEU A 32 9.86 -5.76 6.74
C LEU A 32 8.96 -6.17 5.58
N LEU A 33 9.23 -5.72 4.35
CA LEU A 33 8.47 -6.10 3.15
C LEU A 33 9.11 -7.29 2.41
N ALA A 34 10.37 -7.61 2.70
CA ALA A 34 11.04 -8.76 2.15
C ALA A 34 10.51 -10.05 2.80
N GLU A 35 10.14 -11.05 1.98
CA GLU A 35 9.57 -12.33 2.43
C GLU A 35 10.49 -13.13 3.37
N GLU A 36 11.79 -12.81 3.40
CA GLU A 36 12.80 -13.58 4.12
C GLU A 36 12.84 -13.31 5.64
N LYS A 37 12.13 -12.29 6.14
CA LYS A 37 12.21 -11.89 7.56
C LYS A 37 10.83 -11.77 8.19
N LEU A 38 10.49 -12.69 9.09
CA LEU A 38 9.28 -12.59 9.90
C LEU A 38 9.50 -11.63 11.09
N PRO A 39 8.54 -10.75 11.40
CA PRO A 39 7.23 -10.58 10.76
C PRO A 39 7.29 -9.80 9.43
N CYS A 40 6.67 -10.36 8.38
CA CYS A 40 6.59 -9.75 7.05
C CYS A 40 5.30 -8.93 6.91
N LEU A 41 5.43 -7.66 6.53
CA LEU A 41 4.36 -6.71 6.29
C LEU A 41 3.91 -6.66 4.82
N SER A 42 4.59 -7.38 3.93
CA SER A 42 4.16 -7.54 2.52
C SER A 42 2.67 -7.88 2.37
N PRO A 43 2.11 -8.90 3.07
CA PRO A 43 0.68 -9.20 2.94
C PRO A 43 -0.24 -8.08 3.43
N VAL A 44 0.19 -7.27 4.40
CA VAL A 44 -0.58 -6.11 4.88
C VAL A 44 -0.60 -5.01 3.83
N VAL A 45 0.55 -4.72 3.22
CA VAL A 45 0.63 -3.74 2.11
C VAL A 45 -0.23 -4.21 0.95
N GLN A 46 -0.18 -5.49 0.61
CA GLN A 46 -0.99 -6.06 -0.47
C GLN A 46 -2.50 -5.96 -0.16
N ALA A 47 -2.92 -6.24 1.07
CA ALA A 47 -4.31 -6.08 1.49
C ALA A 47 -4.77 -4.61 1.45
N MET A 48 -3.91 -3.66 1.83
CA MET A 48 -4.23 -2.22 1.78
C MET A 48 -4.31 -1.68 0.35
N LEU A 49 -3.60 -2.30 -0.59
CA LEU A 49 -3.63 -1.98 -2.01
C LEU A 49 -4.74 -2.72 -2.77
N ASP A 50 -5.51 -3.59 -2.11
CA ASP A 50 -6.66 -4.23 -2.72
C ASP A 50 -7.69 -3.16 -3.15
N PRO A 51 -8.22 -3.22 -4.38
CA PRO A 51 -9.18 -2.24 -4.88
C PRO A 51 -10.39 -2.06 -3.96
N THR A 52 -10.83 -3.11 -3.26
CA THR A 52 -11.95 -3.06 -2.32
C THR A 52 -11.62 -2.17 -1.12
N VAL A 53 -10.40 -2.30 -0.60
CA VAL A 53 -9.91 -1.53 0.55
C VAL A 53 -9.61 -0.10 0.16
N ILE A 54 -9.02 0.14 -1.01
CA ILE A 54 -8.82 1.50 -1.53
C ILE A 54 -10.18 2.21 -1.71
N THR A 55 -11.16 1.51 -2.28
CA THR A 55 -12.50 2.03 -2.51
C THR A 55 -13.18 2.42 -1.19
N LEU A 56 -13.02 1.61 -0.14
CA LEU A 56 -13.47 1.95 1.21
C LEU A 56 -12.92 3.30 1.68
N PHE A 57 -11.62 3.53 1.54
CA PHE A 57 -11.00 4.79 1.94
C PHE A 57 -11.47 5.97 1.10
N CYS A 58 -11.77 5.78 -0.19
CA CYS A 58 -12.36 6.82 -1.04
C CYS A 58 -13.77 7.22 -0.58
N PHE A 59 -14.59 6.27 -0.13
CA PHE A 59 -15.96 6.53 0.33
C PHE A 59 -16.06 6.84 1.83
N LEU A 60 -14.94 6.78 2.56
CA LEU A 60 -14.90 6.96 4.01
C LEU A 60 -15.42 8.34 4.44
N GLY A 61 -15.15 9.39 3.67
CA GLY A 61 -15.66 10.74 3.95
C GLY A 61 -17.18 10.86 3.84
N ASN A 62 -17.78 10.16 2.87
CA ASN A 62 -19.23 10.11 2.72
C ASN A 62 -19.85 9.32 3.87
N TRP A 63 -19.24 8.20 4.22
CA TRP A 63 -19.64 7.41 5.37
C TRP A 63 -19.59 8.20 6.69
N LEU A 64 -18.52 8.95 6.95
CA LEU A 64 -18.40 9.77 8.17
C LEU A 64 -19.45 10.87 8.27
N ARG A 65 -19.96 11.35 7.14
CA ARG A 65 -20.99 12.39 7.06
C ARG A 65 -22.40 11.82 7.17
N GLU A 66 -22.63 10.60 6.69
CA GLU A 66 -23.91 9.92 6.82
C GLU A 66 -24.00 9.29 8.22
N ASP A 67 -24.96 9.77 9.04
CA ASP A 67 -25.28 9.21 10.37
C ASP A 67 -26.00 7.85 10.21
N LYS A 68 -25.31 6.89 9.61
CA LYS A 68 -25.79 5.53 9.35
C LYS A 68 -24.91 4.56 10.13
N ALA A 69 -25.53 3.72 10.96
CA ALA A 69 -24.87 2.73 11.81
C ALA A 69 -24.20 1.55 11.06
N VAL A 70 -24.03 1.64 9.74
CA VAL A 70 -23.45 0.57 8.90
C VAL A 70 -21.98 0.89 8.72
N THR A 71 -21.06 -0.05 8.96
CA THR A 71 -19.62 0.19 8.74
C THR A 71 -19.33 0.50 7.27
N PRO A 72 -18.25 1.25 6.95
CA PRO A 72 -17.93 1.55 5.56
C PRO A 72 -17.64 0.27 4.76
N PHE A 73 -17.26 -0.83 5.42
CA PHE A 73 -17.08 -2.14 4.79
C PHE A 73 -18.40 -2.79 4.34
N GLY A 74 -19.52 -2.43 4.96
CA GLY A 74 -20.86 -2.91 4.58
C GLY A 74 -21.45 -2.16 3.38
N THR A 75 -21.04 -0.92 3.12
CA THR A 75 -21.60 -0.07 2.05
C THR A 75 -20.95 -0.30 0.68
N THR A 76 -19.73 -0.86 0.65
CA THR A 76 -18.99 -1.13 -0.59
C THR A 76 -19.55 -2.33 -1.37
N TRP A 77 -20.02 -3.39 -0.71
CA TRP A 77 -20.61 -4.55 -1.38
C TRP A 77 -21.84 -4.16 -2.22
N THR A 78 -22.72 -3.31 -1.67
CA THR A 78 -23.93 -2.86 -2.38
C THR A 78 -23.59 -1.94 -3.55
N THR A 79 -22.56 -1.10 -3.43
CA THR A 79 -22.19 -0.15 -4.49
C THR A 79 -21.47 -0.85 -5.65
N ILE A 80 -20.60 -1.83 -5.39
CA ILE A 80 -19.89 -2.59 -6.43
C ILE A 80 -20.89 -3.42 -7.27
N GLN A 81 -21.91 -4.01 -6.65
CA GLN A 81 -22.96 -4.75 -7.37
C GLN A 81 -23.81 -3.84 -8.29
N ILE A 82 -24.08 -2.61 -7.88
CA ILE A 82 -24.82 -1.63 -8.70
C ILE A 82 -23.98 -1.16 -9.89
N GLN A 83 -22.67 -0.96 -9.69
CA GLN A 83 -21.77 -0.50 -10.76
C GLN A 83 -21.50 -1.59 -11.80
N GLN A 84 -21.40 -2.86 -11.40
CA GLN A 84 -21.25 -4.00 -12.33
C GLN A 84 -22.54 -4.36 -13.09
N SER A 85 -23.72 -3.94 -12.61
CA SER A 85 -25.00 -4.17 -13.30
C SER A 85 -25.29 -3.15 -14.42
N PHE A 86 -24.41 -2.16 -14.63
CA PHE A 86 -24.52 -1.10 -15.64
C PHE A 86 -23.43 -1.18 -16.74
N GLN A 87 -22.70 -2.29 -16.80
CA GLN A 87 -21.83 -2.71 -17.91
C GLN A 87 -22.41 -3.97 -18.55
#